data_AF-A0A821M777-F1
#
_entry.id   AF-A0A821M777-F1
#
_cell.length_a   1.000
_cell.length_b   1.000
_cell.length_c   1.000
_cell.angle_alpha   90.00
_cell.angle_beta   90.00
_cell.angle_gamma   90.00
#
_symmetry.space_group_name_H-M   'P 1'
#
loop_
_entity.id
_entity.type
_entity.pdbx_description
1 polymer ?
#
loop_
_entity_poly.entity_id
_entity_poly.type
_entity_poly.pdbx_seq_one_letter_code
_entity_poly.pdbx_strand_id
1 'polypeptide(L)'
;MTDKSVHFQISILIQIIQYDNQKEIQIPISHRNITIKDLLGIIEINDDHTYLASYETKIILSENTKLSTINETKFFHVKEHQTCLVSIQQLEDVLITVIEDNIQNQRYLINATINDIYKQNKNI
;
A
#
# COMPACT_ATOMS: atom_id res chain seq x y z
N MET A 1 6.00 -16.95 48.57
CA MET A 1 6.70 -16.98 47.28
C MET A 1 6.01 -15.98 46.38
N THR A 2 6.67 -14.88 46.00
CA THR A 2 6.10 -13.88 45.10
C THR A 2 6.27 -14.38 43.68
N ASP A 3 5.14 -14.68 43.04
CA ASP A 3 5.08 -15.10 41.64
C ASP A 3 5.54 -13.91 40.78
N LYS A 4 6.76 -13.98 40.24
CA LYS A 4 7.32 -12.96 39.36
C LYS A 4 6.94 -13.30 37.93
N SER A 5 5.71 -12.95 37.55
CA SER A 5 5.27 -13.05 36.16
C SER A 5 5.97 -12.00 35.30
N VAL A 6 6.67 -12.45 34.27
CA VAL A 6 7.30 -11.57 33.29
C VAL A 6 6.22 -11.09 32.32
N HIS A 7 6.04 -9.78 32.25
CA HIS A 7 5.10 -9.14 31.34
C HIS A 7 5.89 -8.60 30.14
N PHE A 8 5.44 -8.93 28.93
CA PHE A 8 6.01 -8.42 27.70
C PHE A 8 4.99 -7.52 27.00
N GLN A 9 5.46 -6.37 26.51
CA GLN A 9 4.69 -5.54 25.59
C GLN A 9 5.31 -5.71 24.20
N ILE A 10 4.54 -6.26 23.27
CA ILE A 10 4.95 -6.41 21.87
C ILE A 10 4.33 -5.26 21.09
N SER A 11 5.16 -4.34 20.63
CA SER A 11 4.75 -3.29 19.70
C SER A 11 4.95 -3.79 18.28
N ILE A 12 3.96 -3.57 17.41
CA ILE A 12 4.10 -3.87 15.99
C ILE A 12 4.67 -2.64 15.31
N LEU A 13 5.70 -2.83 14.49
CA LEU A 13 6.31 -1.73 13.75
C LEU A 13 5.77 -1.73 12.33
N ILE A 14 5.12 -0.64 11.93
CA ILE A 14 4.68 -0.41 10.55
C ILE A 14 5.68 0.50 9.85
N GLN A 15 6.09 0.11 8.65
CA GLN A 15 7.06 0.83 7.85
C GLN A 15 6.38 1.39 6.61
N ILE A 16 6.39 2.71 6.49
CA ILE A 16 5.87 3.44 5.34
C ILE A 16 7.04 3.97 4.53
N ILE A 17 7.12 3.59 3.26
CA ILE A 17 8.17 4.03 2.34
C ILE A 17 7.59 5.10 1.42
N GLN A 18 8.14 6.32 1.47
CA GLN A 18 7.82 7.37 0.51
C GLN A 18 8.31 6.96 -0.88
N TYR A 19 7.40 6.91 -1.85
CA TYR A 19 7.71 6.39 -3.18
C TYR A 19 8.81 7.17 -3.93
N ASP A 20 8.73 8.51 -3.89
CA ASP A 20 9.63 9.41 -4.66
C ASP A 20 11.11 9.28 -4.28
N ASN A 21 11.38 9.20 -2.98
CA ASN A 21 12.74 9.32 -2.42
C ASN A 21 13.15 8.12 -1.56
N GLN A 22 12.30 7.10 -1.50
CA GLN A 22 12.49 5.89 -0.68
C GLN A 22 12.73 6.20 0.82
N LYS A 23 12.32 7.38 1.29
CA LYS A 23 12.42 7.74 2.70
C LYS A 23 11.47 6.85 3.50
N GLU A 24 11.98 6.29 4.58
CA GLU A 24 11.22 5.39 5.43
C GLU A 24 10.73 6.10 6.69
N ILE A 25 9.48 5.84 7.05
CA ILE A 25 8.84 6.27 8.29
C ILE A 25 8.44 5.00 9.04
N GLN A 26 8.81 4.91 10.31
CA GLN A 26 8.48 3.78 11.16
C GLN A 26 7.48 4.22 12.22
N ILE A 27 6.36 3.51 12.32
CA ILE A 27 5.23 3.83 13.17
C ILE A 27 5.03 2.65 14.13
N PRO A 28 5.32 2.82 15.43
CA PRO A 28 4.94 1.82 16.41
C PRO A 28 3.42 1.86 16.60
N ILE A 29 2.77 0.72 16.44
CA ILE A 29 1.34 0.56 16.75
C ILE A 29 1.16 -0.46 17.87
N SER A 30 0.24 -0.14 18.78
CA SER A 30 -0.11 -1.00 19.91
C SER A 30 -1.03 -2.16 19.49
N HIS A 31 -1.79 -2.01 18.41
CA HIS A 31 -2.71 -3.02 17.89
C HIS A 31 -3.01 -2.83 16.40
N ARG A 32 -3.41 -3.91 15.71
CA ARG A 32 -3.75 -3.88 14.27
C ARG A 32 -5.21 -3.54 13.96
N ASN A 33 -6.05 -3.28 14.96
CA ASN A 33 -7.45 -2.87 14.74
C ASN A 33 -7.56 -1.37 14.42
N ILE A 34 -6.79 -0.93 13.42
CA ILE A 34 -6.84 0.41 12.84
C ILE A 34 -7.07 0.27 11.33
N THR A 35 -7.67 1.27 10.72
CA THR A 35 -7.85 1.32 9.27
C THR A 35 -6.65 1.95 8.57
N ILE A 36 -6.56 1.78 7.24
CA ILE A 36 -5.57 2.48 6.42
C ILE A 36 -5.73 4.00 6.52
N LYS A 37 -6.98 4.48 6.61
CA LYS A 37 -7.27 5.90 6.85
C LYS A 37 -6.68 6.41 8.17
N ASP A 38 -6.84 5.65 9.25
CA ASP A 38 -6.26 6.01 10.54
C ASP A 38 -4.73 6.07 10.47
N LEU A 39 -4.13 5.12 9.75
CA LEU A 39 -2.68 5.06 9.56
C LEU A 39 -2.15 6.26 8.75
N LEU A 40 -2.88 6.72 7.72
CA LEU A 40 -2.60 7.97 6.99
C LEU A 40 -2.75 9.21 7.89
N GLY A 41 -3.73 9.22 8.79
CA GLY A 41 -3.90 10.30 9.77
C GLY A 41 -2.73 10.41 10.76
N ILE A 42 -2.16 9.28 11.19
CA ILE A 42 -1.01 9.24 12.13
C ILE A 42 0.25 9.85 11.52
N ILE A 43 0.47 9.69 10.21
CA ILE A 43 1.64 10.26 9.52
C ILE A 43 1.49 11.75 9.21
N GLU A 44 0.41 12.39 9.67
CA GLU A 44 0.05 13.79 9.40
C GLU A 44 0.00 14.12 7.90
N ILE A 45 -0.25 13.10 7.07
CA ILE A 45 -0.40 13.27 5.63
C ILE A 45 -1.89 13.41 5.33
N ASN A 46 -2.39 14.63 5.52
CA ASN A 46 -3.74 15.05 5.11
C ASN A 46 -3.69 15.71 3.72
N ASP A 47 -3.14 14.99 2.74
CA ASP A 47 -3.30 15.37 1.34
C ASP A 47 -4.37 14.45 0.74
N ASP A 48 -5.45 15.04 0.24
CA ASP A 48 -6.65 14.37 -0.29
C ASP A 48 -6.35 13.40 -1.46
N HIS A 49 -5.10 13.38 -1.93
CA HIS A 49 -4.64 12.61 -3.08
C HIS A 49 -3.47 11.68 -2.75
N THR A 50 -3.45 11.13 -1.53
CA THR A 50 -2.44 10.17 -1.07
C THR A 50 -3.03 8.83 -0.67
N TYR A 51 -2.24 7.77 -0.86
CA TYR A 51 -2.66 6.40 -0.64
C TYR A 51 -1.56 5.57 0.00
N LEU A 52 -1.96 4.46 0.62
CA LEU A 52 -1.04 3.37 0.94
C LEU A 52 -1.21 2.23 -0.04
N ALA A 53 -0.09 1.80 -0.64
CA ALA A 53 -0.01 0.59 -1.45
C ALA A 53 0.65 -0.53 -0.65
N SER A 54 0.18 -1.76 -0.82
CA SER A 54 0.89 -2.95 -0.33
C SER A 54 2.32 -2.98 -0.87
N TYR A 55 3.29 -3.29 0.00
CA TYR A 55 4.66 -3.42 -0.45
C TYR A 55 4.85 -4.64 -1.34
N GLU A 56 4.14 -5.73 -1.06
CA GLU A 56 4.26 -6.98 -1.82
C GLU A 56 3.52 -6.90 -3.15
N THR A 57 2.22 -6.58 -3.10
CA THR A 57 1.35 -6.67 -4.29
C THR A 57 1.30 -5.39 -5.11
N LYS A 58 1.77 -4.26 -4.55
CA LYS A 58 1.69 -2.93 -5.17
C LYS A 58 0.27 -2.41 -5.39
N ILE A 59 -0.74 -3.10 -4.84
CA ILE A 59 -2.15 -2.71 -4.93
C ILE A 59 -2.42 -1.57 -3.93
N ILE A 60 -3.16 -0.56 -4.37
CA ILE A 60 -3.67 0.50 -3.49
C ILE A 60 -4.72 -0.09 -2.55
N LEU A 61 -4.50 0.08 -1.25
CA LEU A 61 -5.39 -0.41 -0.22
C LEU A 61 -6.56 0.56 -0.05
N SER A 62 -7.77 0.03 0.14
CA SER A 62 -8.93 0.85 0.48
C SER A 62 -8.72 1.51 1.85
N GLU A 63 -9.14 2.77 1.99
CA GLU A 63 -9.12 3.53 3.26
C GLU A 63 -9.76 2.74 4.42
N ASN A 64 -10.81 1.97 4.15
CA ASN A 64 -11.55 1.19 5.15
C ASN A 64 -10.92 -0.17 5.46
N THR A 65 -9.86 -0.56 4.75
CA THR A 65 -9.15 -1.82 5.00
C THR A 65 -8.55 -1.78 6.40
N LYS A 66 -8.77 -2.82 7.19
CA LYS A 66 -8.18 -2.93 8.52
C LYS A 66 -6.79 -3.53 8.43
N LEU A 67 -5.85 -3.01 9.19
CA LEU A 67 -4.50 -3.55 9.22
C LEU A 67 -4.47 -4.99 9.76
N SER A 68 -5.44 -5.40 10.58
CA SER A 68 -5.59 -6.77 11.07
C SER A 68 -5.94 -7.78 9.98
N THR A 69 -6.47 -7.35 8.84
CA THR A 69 -6.84 -8.24 7.72
C THR A 69 -5.73 -8.38 6.68
N ILE A 70 -4.62 -7.65 6.84
CA ILE A 70 -3.48 -7.68 5.92
C ILE A 70 -2.35 -8.46 6.59
N ASN A 71 -1.61 -9.30 5.87
CA ASN A 71 -0.44 -9.99 6.44
C ASN A 71 0.89 -9.30 6.08
N GLU A 72 0.93 -7.97 6.16
CA GLU A 72 2.13 -7.19 5.89
C GLU A 72 2.26 -6.03 6.89
N THR A 73 3.49 -5.55 7.07
CA THR A 73 3.81 -4.39 7.92
C THR A 73 4.54 -3.28 7.16
N LYS A 74 4.76 -3.47 5.85
CA LYS A 74 5.49 -2.53 4.99
C LYS A 74 4.55 -2.04 3.89
N PHE A 75 4.52 -0.74 3.66
CA PHE A 75 3.64 -0.11 2.68
C PHE A 75 4.37 0.98 1.92
N PHE A 76 3.96 1.26 0.69
CA PHE A 76 4.36 2.49 0.00
C PHE A 76 3.36 3.60 0.29
N HIS A 77 3.87 4.78 0.58
CA HIS A 77 3.10 6.00 0.53
C HIS A 77 3.24 6.64 -0.86
N VAL A 78 2.10 6.76 -1.55
CA VAL A 78 2.04 7.17 -2.96
C VAL A 78 1.01 8.27 -3.16
N LYS A 79 1.24 9.12 -4.15
CA LYS A 79 0.32 10.18 -4.60
C LYS A 79 -0.48 9.73 -5.82
N GLU A 80 -1.63 10.35 -6.07
CA GLU A 80 -2.51 10.02 -7.20
C GLU A 80 -1.76 9.90 -8.54
N HIS A 81 -0.89 10.86 -8.86
CA HIS A 81 -0.12 10.88 -10.12
C HIS A 81 0.97 9.79 -10.22
N GLN A 82 1.20 9.03 -9.16
CA GLN A 82 2.12 7.88 -9.11
C GLN A 82 1.37 6.55 -9.25
N THR A 83 0.05 6.59 -9.44
CA THR A 83 -0.80 5.41 -9.56
C THR A 83 -1.39 5.29 -10.98
N CYS A 84 -1.78 4.09 -11.37
CA CYS A 84 -2.67 3.88 -12.50
C CYS A 84 -3.87 3.01 -12.13
N LEU A 85 -4.96 3.19 -12.86
CA LEU A 85 -6.08 2.26 -12.85
C LEU A 85 -5.80 1.15 -13.85
N VAL A 86 -5.88 -0.10 -13.40
CA VAL A 86 -5.80 -1.27 -14.28
C VAL A 86 -7.16 -1.97 -14.23
N SER A 87 -7.73 -2.21 -15.42
CA SER A 87 -8.92 -3.04 -15.56
C SER A 87 -8.51 -4.35 -16.22
N ILE A 88 -8.68 -5.46 -15.52
CA ILE A 88 -8.44 -6.80 -16.06
C ILE A 88 -9.77 -7.28 -16.64
N GLN A 89 -9.86 -7.30 -17.97
CA GLN A 89 -10.97 -7.97 -18.65
C GLN A 89 -10.76 -9.47 -18.51
N GLN A 90 -11.65 -10.15 -17.79
CA GLN A 90 -11.71 -11.60 -17.80
C GLN A 90 -12.11 -12.03 -19.22
N LEU A 91 -11.16 -12.53 -20.00
CA LEU A 91 -11.48 -13.33 -21.18
C LEU A 91 -12.07 -14.64 -20.65
N GLU A 92 -13.38 -14.79 -20.78
CA GLU A 92 -14.12 -16.01 -20.43
C GLU A 92 -13.58 -17.17 -21.27
N ASP A 93 -12.60 -17.93 -20.76
CA ASP A 93 -12.27 -19.27 -21.29
C ASP A 93 -11.33 -20.13 -20.40
N VAL A 94 -11.20 -19.84 -19.10
CA VAL A 94 -10.55 -20.78 -18.16
C VAL A 94 -11.40 -20.91 -16.90
N LEU A 95 -12.03 -22.09 -16.77
CA LEU A 95 -12.68 -22.58 -15.55
C LEU A 95 -11.67 -22.60 -14.40
N ILE A 96 -11.65 -21.53 -13.61
CA ILE A 96 -11.11 -21.54 -12.25
C ILE A 96 -12.29 -21.29 -11.32
N THR A 97 -12.60 -22.32 -10.55
CA THR A 97 -13.59 -22.33 -9.48
C THR A 97 -13.40 -21.15 -8.52
N VAL A 98 -14.40 -20.27 -8.52
CA VAL A 98 -14.93 -19.49 -7.39
C VAL A 98 -13.90 -18.73 -6.53
N ILE A 99 -13.77 -17.44 -6.81
CA ILE A 99 -14.18 -16.42 -5.82
C ILE A 99 -15.13 -15.48 -6.54
N GLU A 100 -16.42 -15.69 -6.34
CA GLU A 100 -17.46 -14.71 -6.64
C GLU A 100 -17.21 -13.50 -5.72
N ASP A 101 -16.68 -12.41 -6.28
CA ASP A 101 -17.12 -11.05 -6.00
C ASP A 101 -16.30 -10.04 -6.80
N ASN A 102 -16.99 -9.34 -7.72
CA ASN A 102 -16.59 -8.10 -8.39
C ASN A 102 -15.36 -8.17 -9.31
N ILE A 103 -15.59 -7.89 -10.61
CA ILE A 103 -14.57 -7.29 -11.48
C ILE A 103 -14.25 -5.90 -10.89
N GLN A 104 -13.34 -5.85 -9.90
CA GLN A 104 -12.93 -4.61 -9.27
C GLN A 104 -11.91 -3.92 -10.15
N ASN A 105 -12.25 -2.72 -10.63
CA ASN A 105 -11.25 -1.77 -11.08
C ASN A 105 -10.30 -1.49 -9.90
N GLN A 106 -9.06 -1.97 -10.00
CA GLN A 106 -8.06 -1.82 -8.94
C GLN A 106 -6.98 -0.82 -9.38
N ARG A 107 -6.55 0.01 -8.44
CA ARG A 107 -5.43 0.94 -8.64
C ARG A 107 -4.14 0.27 -8.21
N TYR A 108 -3.11 0.43 -9.04
CA TYR A 108 -1.78 -0.14 -8.83
C TYR A 108 -0.71 0.96 -8.81
N LEU A 109 0.36 0.72 -8.06
CA LEU A 109 1.57 1.52 -8.12
C LEU A 109 2.35 1.18 -9.41
N ILE A 110 2.68 2.20 -10.21
CA ILE A 110 3.48 2.02 -11.41
C ILE A 110 4.97 2.11 -11.05
N ASN A 111 5.66 0.99 -11.09
CA ASN A 111 7.13 0.98 -11.12
C ASN A 111 7.60 1.00 -12.58
N ALA A 112 7.99 2.16 -13.09
CA ALA A 112 8.62 2.28 -14.40
C ALA A 112 10.08 2.72 -14.23
N THR A 113 11.01 1.97 -14.81
CA THR A 113 12.40 2.41 -14.96
C THR A 113 12.55 2.99 -16.36
N ILE A 114 12.77 4.30 -16.46
CA ILE A 114 13.09 4.95 -17.74
C ILE A 114 14.59 4.85 -17.93
N ASN A 115 15.03 3.89 -18.74
CA ASN A 115 16.45 3.62 -18.98
C ASN A 115 17.10 4.70 -19.87
N ASP A 116 16.36 5.26 -20.81
CA ASP A 116 16.86 6.25 -21.76
C ASP A 116 15.81 7.32 -22.08
N ILE A 117 16.20 8.59 -22.04
CA ILE A 117 15.38 9.73 -22.49
C ILE A 117 16.09 10.35 -23.70
N TYR A 118 15.60 10.05 -24.91
CA TYR A 118 16.15 10.65 -26.12
C TYR A 118 15.41 11.94 -26.48
N LYS A 119 16.14 13.03 -26.60
CA LYS A 119 15.62 14.32 -27.04
C LYS A 119 15.63 14.36 -28.57
N GLN A 120 14.45 14.24 -29.19
CA GLN A 120 14.31 14.38 -30.63
C GLN A 120 14.27 15.87 -30.97
N ASN A 121 15.39 16.42 -31.45
CA ASN A 121 15.39 17.78 -32.01
C ASN A 121 14.61 17.74 -33.32
N LYS A 122 13.38 18.28 -33.31
CA LYS A 122 12.69 18.66 -34.55
C LYS A 122 13.49 19.79 -35.19
N ASN A 123 14.27 19.48 -36.22
CA ASN A 123 14.73 20.49 -37.15
C ASN A 123 13.49 21.01 -37.89
N ILE A 124 13.17 22.29 -37.64
CA ILE A 124 12.25 23.09 -38.46
C ILE A 124 13.06 23.61 -39.65
#